data_AF-A0A951PQF6-F1
#
_entry.id   AF-A0A951PQF6-F1
#
_cell.length_a   1.000
_cell.length_b   1.000
_cell.length_c   1.000
_cell.angle_alpha   90.00
_cell.angle_beta   90.00
_cell.angle_gamma   90.00
#
_symmetry.space_group_name_H-M   'P 1'
#
loop_
_entity.id
_entity.type
_entity.pdbx_description
1 polymer ?
#
loop_
_entity_poly.entity_id
_entity_poly.type
_entity_poly.pdbx_seq_one_letter_code
_entity_poly.pdbx_strand_id
1 'polypeptide(L)'
;MRSLFVTGTIEIDNAAVVSHRLKTIRTRSKPSTAKCNLDTYTLFLLAEPKYAGCNRLSEILGDVSHDSINRFLLRERYEPKDLFDEIKQHIDLIDGTLSGDDTVIDKPYSDPALTELIGYFWSGKHHRVVKGIQLITLYYTDPSGQSVNA
;
A
#
# COMPACT_ATOMS: atom_id res chain seq x y z
N MET A 1 -0.76 -30.12 -44.84
CA MET A 1 0.55 -29.62 -44.36
C MET A 1 0.65 -28.15 -44.73
N ARG A 2 0.60 -27.24 -43.73
CA ARG A 2 0.98 -25.80 -43.71
C ARG A 2 0.21 -24.86 -44.68
N SER A 3 -0.15 -23.61 -44.36
CA SER A 3 -0.12 -22.77 -43.16
C SER A 3 -0.92 -21.50 -43.56
N LEU A 4 -2.01 -21.14 -42.86
CA LEU A 4 -2.66 -19.83 -43.02
C LEU A 4 -2.24 -18.96 -41.84
N PHE A 5 -1.40 -17.96 -42.08
CA PHE A 5 -1.11 -16.91 -41.10
C PHE A 5 -2.26 -15.91 -41.12
N VAL A 6 -2.99 -15.78 -40.02
CA VAL A 6 -3.94 -14.69 -39.79
C VAL A 6 -3.24 -13.68 -38.89
N THR A 7 -2.83 -12.54 -39.44
CA THR A 7 -2.37 -11.39 -38.67
C THR A 7 -3.60 -10.65 -38.15
N GLY A 8 -4.00 -10.95 -36.91
CA GLY A 8 -4.99 -10.16 -36.19
C GLY A 8 -4.28 -9.07 -35.39
N THR A 9 -4.52 -7.80 -35.75
CA THR A 9 -4.26 -6.66 -34.88
C THR A 9 -5.23 -6.74 -33.70
N ILE A 10 -4.69 -6.92 -32.49
CA ILE A 10 -5.46 -6.78 -31.25
C ILE A 10 -5.64 -5.27 -31.03
N GLU A 11 -6.84 -4.76 -31.33
CA GLU A 11 -7.26 -3.46 -30.80
C GLU A 11 -7.42 -3.62 -29.29
N ILE A 12 -6.48 -3.06 -28.54
CA ILE A 12 -6.60 -2.92 -27.10
C ILE A 12 -7.59 -1.79 -26.88
N ASP A 13 -8.79 -2.13 -26.43
CA ASP A 13 -9.81 -1.18 -26.05
C ASP A 13 -9.29 -0.37 -24.84
N ASN A 14 -8.66 0.77 -25.11
CA ASN A 14 -8.07 1.70 -24.12
C ASN A 14 -9.11 2.25 -23.12
N ALA A 15 -10.40 1.96 -23.30
CA ALA A 15 -11.48 2.37 -22.41
C ALA A 15 -11.51 1.60 -21.08
N ALA A 16 -11.05 0.34 -21.04
CA ALA A 16 -11.11 -0.47 -19.82
C ALA A 16 -10.07 -0.06 -18.75
N VAL A 17 -8.94 0.54 -19.18
CA VAL A 17 -7.86 0.95 -18.28
C VAL A 17 -8.19 2.25 -17.53
N VAL A 18 -9.16 3.04 -18.02
CA VAL A 18 -9.39 4.42 -17.54
C VAL A 18 -10.49 4.52 -16.46
N SER A 19 -11.27 3.46 -16.19
CA SER A 19 -12.48 3.58 -15.35
C SER A 19 -12.35 3.12 -13.89
N HIS A 20 -11.22 2.59 -13.43
CA HIS A 20 -10.99 2.43 -11.98
C HIS A 20 -10.39 3.70 -11.42
N ARG A 21 -11.15 4.79 -11.49
CA ARG A 21 -10.88 5.98 -10.67
C ARG A 21 -11.09 5.52 -9.22
N LEU A 22 -10.02 5.22 -8.51
CA LEU A 22 -10.05 4.89 -7.08
C LEU A 22 -10.93 5.97 -6.42
N LYS A 23 -12.14 5.57 -5.99
CA LYS A 23 -12.95 6.44 -5.16
C LYS A 23 -12.07 6.70 -3.95
N THR A 24 -11.68 7.96 -3.76
CA THR A 24 -10.78 8.33 -2.66
C THR A 24 -11.30 7.63 -1.40
N ILE A 25 -10.49 6.74 -0.84
CA ILE A 25 -10.82 5.85 0.28
C ILE A 25 -11.44 6.64 1.45
N ARG A 26 -11.16 7.95 1.54
CA ARG A 26 -11.83 8.88 2.44
C ARG A 26 -12.32 10.16 1.75
N THR A 27 -13.39 10.72 2.32
CA THR A 27 -13.88 12.07 2.01
C THR A 27 -13.01 13.12 2.67
N ARG A 28 -12.45 14.02 1.87
CA ARG A 28 -11.56 15.09 2.33
C ARG A 28 -12.35 16.22 2.99
N SER A 29 -12.01 16.54 4.24
CA SER A 29 -12.64 17.64 4.99
C SER A 29 -12.25 19.04 4.50
N LYS A 30 -11.11 19.17 3.84
CA LYS A 30 -10.57 20.43 3.28
C LYS A 30 -9.93 20.19 1.90
N PRO A 31 -9.85 21.18 1.01
CA PRO A 31 -9.00 21.10 -0.18
C PRO A 31 -7.52 20.88 0.22
N SER A 32 -6.76 20.25 -0.66
CA SER A 32 -5.39 19.78 -0.41
C SER A 32 -4.47 20.80 -1.02
N THR A 33 -3.46 21.18 -0.26
CA THR A 33 -2.36 22.03 -0.70
C THR A 33 -1.18 21.21 -1.24
N ALA A 34 -1.27 19.88 -1.16
CA ALA A 34 -0.31 18.98 -1.77
C ALA A 34 -0.59 18.85 -3.27
N LYS A 35 0.47 18.91 -4.07
CA LYS A 35 0.47 18.61 -5.50
C LYS A 35 0.50 17.09 -5.77
N CYS A 36 0.91 16.29 -4.78
CA CYS A 36 0.87 14.84 -4.82
C CYS A 36 -0.55 14.34 -4.48
N ASN A 37 -0.96 13.23 -5.09
CA ASN A 37 -2.25 12.56 -4.86
C ASN A 37 -2.07 11.04 -4.70
N LEU A 38 -3.15 10.34 -4.33
CA LEU A 38 -3.15 8.90 -4.07
C LEU A 38 -2.66 8.09 -5.28
N ASP A 39 -3.15 8.38 -6.48
CA ASP A 39 -2.80 7.61 -7.68
C ASP A 39 -1.31 7.72 -7.99
N THR A 40 -0.76 8.95 -7.96
CA THR A 40 0.67 9.19 -8.17
C THR A 40 1.52 8.48 -7.12
N TYR A 41 1.12 8.55 -5.85
CA TYR A 41 1.89 7.92 -4.78
C TYR A 41 1.83 6.39 -4.84
N THR A 42 0.66 5.81 -5.14
CA THR A 42 0.48 4.37 -5.33
C THR A 42 1.32 3.86 -6.51
N LEU A 43 1.25 4.53 -7.67
CA LEU A 43 2.06 4.17 -8.83
C LEU A 43 3.56 4.27 -8.54
N PHE A 44 3.98 5.28 -7.78
CA PHE A 44 5.36 5.39 -7.33
C PHE A 44 5.79 4.21 -6.45
N LEU A 45 4.97 3.81 -5.47
CA LEU A 45 5.28 2.66 -4.61
C LEU A 45 5.35 1.34 -5.41
N LEU A 46 4.51 1.18 -6.43
CA LEU A 46 4.52 0.02 -7.32
C LEU A 46 5.77 0.00 -8.21
N ALA A 47 6.21 1.15 -8.70
CA ALA A 47 7.36 1.28 -9.59
C ALA A 47 8.71 1.21 -8.84
N GLU A 48 8.81 1.80 -7.64
CA GLU A 48 10.05 1.97 -6.86
C GLU A 48 9.93 1.41 -5.43
N PRO A 49 9.66 0.09 -5.25
CA PRO A 49 9.36 -0.48 -3.94
C PRO A 49 10.55 -0.49 -2.97
N LYS A 50 11.79 -0.38 -3.47
CA LYS A 50 13.01 -0.47 -2.64
C LYS A 50 13.42 0.86 -2.03
N TYR A 51 13.19 1.96 -2.72
CA TYR A 51 13.68 3.29 -2.36
C TYR A 51 12.55 4.31 -2.29
N ALA A 52 11.44 3.90 -1.67
CA ALA A 52 10.30 4.77 -1.45
C ALA A 52 10.65 5.91 -0.48
N GLY A 53 10.49 7.16 -0.93
CA GLY A 53 10.70 8.34 -0.11
C GLY A 53 10.28 9.62 -0.81
N CYS A 54 9.91 10.65 -0.03
CA CYS A 54 9.43 11.94 -0.57
C CYS A 54 10.48 12.63 -1.46
N ASN A 55 11.76 12.54 -1.12
CA ASN A 55 12.85 13.09 -1.93
C ASN A 55 12.97 12.38 -3.28
N ARG A 56 12.86 11.05 -3.27
CA ARG A 56 12.97 10.24 -4.49
C ARG A 56 11.81 10.50 -5.44
N LEU A 57 10.59 10.56 -4.92
CA LEU A 57 9.43 10.91 -5.74
C LEU A 57 9.52 12.36 -6.26
N SER A 58 10.02 13.30 -5.46
CA SER A 58 10.25 14.69 -5.89
C SER A 58 11.26 14.77 -7.04
N GLU A 59 12.34 13.97 -6.99
CA GLU A 59 13.33 13.86 -8.06
C GLU A 59 12.74 13.29 -9.35
N ILE A 60 11.89 12.25 -9.25
CA ILE A 60 11.24 11.63 -10.40
C ILE A 60 10.25 12.58 -11.08
N LEU A 61 9.46 13.32 -10.30
CA LEU A 61 8.45 14.23 -10.85
C LEU A 61 9.05 15.56 -11.34
N GLY A 62 10.11 16.06 -10.69
CA GLY A 62 10.81 17.29 -11.05
C GLY A 62 10.07 18.60 -10.73
N ASP A 63 8.74 18.59 -10.72
CA ASP A 63 7.88 19.77 -10.52
C ASP A 63 7.14 19.80 -9.15
N VAL A 64 7.22 18.70 -8.41
CA VAL A 64 6.65 18.53 -7.07
C VAL A 64 7.77 18.48 -6.03
N SER A 65 7.73 19.36 -5.02
CA SER A 65 8.69 19.33 -3.92
C SER A 65 8.42 18.19 -2.93
N HIS A 66 9.46 17.68 -2.29
CA HIS A 66 9.35 16.66 -1.23
C HIS A 66 8.43 17.11 -0.08
N ASP A 67 8.42 18.41 0.27
CA ASP A 67 7.48 18.97 1.25
C ASP A 67 6.01 18.81 0.84
N SER A 68 5.73 18.94 -0.46
CA SER A 68 4.38 18.78 -1.00
C SER A 68 3.90 17.33 -0.84
N ILE A 69 4.80 16.37 -1.07
CA ILE A 69 4.54 14.94 -0.86
C ILE A 69 4.37 14.64 0.63
N ASN A 70 5.22 15.23 1.48
CA ASN A 70 5.10 15.06 2.94
C ASN A 70 3.76 15.60 3.46
N ARG A 71 3.30 16.75 2.96
CA ARG A 71 1.96 17.28 3.29
C ARG A 71 0.82 16.35 2.87
N PHE A 72 0.97 15.62 1.75
CA PHE A 72 0.00 14.60 1.36
C PHE A 72 -0.03 13.46 2.39
N LEU A 73 1.13 12.89 2.75
CA LEU A 73 1.23 11.79 3.70
C LEU A 73 0.76 12.14 5.12
N LEU A 74 1.11 13.33 5.61
CA LEU A 74 0.75 13.78 6.96
C LEU A 74 -0.74 14.10 7.10
N ARG A 75 -1.42 14.34 5.98
CA ARG A 75 -2.81 14.78 5.97
C ARG A 75 -3.77 13.61 5.77
N GLU A 76 -3.45 12.71 4.86
CA GLU A 76 -4.30 11.57 4.56
C GLU A 76 -4.01 10.45 5.58
N ARG A 77 -4.76 10.47 6.68
CA ARG A 77 -4.71 9.42 7.70
C ARG A 77 -5.56 8.23 7.24
N TYR A 78 -4.92 7.26 6.61
CA TYR A 78 -5.50 5.96 6.29
C TYR A 78 -5.44 5.04 7.51
N GLU A 79 -6.54 4.37 7.80
CA GLU A 79 -6.65 3.35 8.82
C GLU A 79 -6.90 1.99 8.16
N PRO A 80 -6.47 0.86 8.77
CA PRO A 80 -6.70 -0.48 8.20
C PRO A 80 -8.16 -0.74 7.83
N LYS A 81 -9.10 -0.22 8.63
CA LYS A 81 -10.54 -0.28 8.36
C LYS A 81 -10.93 0.32 7.01
N ASP A 82 -10.27 1.38 6.57
CA ASP A 82 -10.62 2.02 5.30
C ASP A 82 -10.31 1.10 4.11
N LEU A 83 -9.17 0.39 4.17
CA LEU A 83 -8.81 -0.62 3.18
C LEU A 83 -9.76 -1.83 3.25
N PHE A 84 -10.08 -2.29 4.46
CA PHE A 84 -11.02 -3.40 4.65
C PHE A 84 -12.42 -3.06 4.12
N ASP A 85 -12.91 -1.85 4.35
CA ASP A 85 -14.22 -1.39 3.87
C ASP A 85 -14.31 -1.34 2.34
N GLU A 86 -13.19 -1.11 1.65
CA GLU A 86 -13.09 -1.15 0.18
C GLU A 86 -13.13 -2.58 -0.36
N ILE A 87 -12.41 -3.50 0.28
CA ILE A 87 -12.24 -4.87 -0.25
C ILE A 87 -13.32 -5.84 0.24
N LYS A 88 -14.01 -5.58 1.36
CA LYS A 88 -15.01 -6.50 1.94
C LYS A 88 -16.18 -6.85 1.02
N GLN A 89 -16.43 -6.03 -0.01
CA GLN A 89 -17.46 -6.31 -1.02
C GLN A 89 -17.05 -7.42 -2.00
N HIS A 90 -15.77 -7.77 -2.03
CA HIS A 90 -15.16 -8.72 -2.96
C HIS A 90 -14.83 -10.07 -2.31
N ILE A 91 -15.19 -10.27 -1.03
CA ILE A 91 -14.92 -11.50 -0.28
C ILE A 91 -16.18 -12.00 0.44
N ASP A 92 -16.28 -13.32 0.62
CA ASP A 92 -17.34 -13.91 1.44
C ASP A 92 -16.93 -13.92 2.92
N LEU A 93 -17.68 -13.19 3.75
CA LEU A 93 -17.44 -13.09 5.20
C LEU A 93 -18.05 -14.25 6.01
N ILE A 94 -18.72 -15.20 5.35
CA ILE A 94 -19.28 -16.38 5.97
C ILE A 94 -18.30 -17.55 5.86
N ASP A 95 -18.10 -18.28 6.96
CA ASP A 95 -17.30 -19.50 7.05
C ASP A 95 -15.81 -19.38 6.62
N GLY A 96 -15.24 -18.18 6.59
CA GLY A 96 -13.81 -18.00 6.35
C GLY A 96 -12.93 -18.18 7.60
N THR A 97 -11.62 -18.10 7.38
CA THR A 97 -10.59 -18.27 8.40
C THR A 97 -9.84 -16.97 8.64
N LEU A 98 -9.67 -16.58 9.91
CA LEU A 98 -8.82 -15.46 10.30
C LEU A 98 -7.46 -15.97 10.76
N SER A 99 -6.40 -15.57 10.06
CA SER A 99 -5.01 -15.88 10.39
C SER A 99 -4.33 -14.64 10.97
N GLY A 100 -3.59 -14.81 12.05
CA GLY A 100 -2.80 -13.74 12.67
C GLY A 100 -1.32 -14.08 12.66
N ASP A 101 -0.49 -13.10 12.31
CA ASP A 101 0.97 -13.19 12.37
C ASP A 101 1.54 -11.92 13.01
N ASP A 102 2.67 -12.06 13.70
CA ASP A 102 3.39 -10.93 14.28
C ASP A 102 4.76 -10.79 13.63
N THR A 103 5.08 -9.58 13.20
CA THR A 103 6.35 -9.27 12.54
C THR A 103 7.00 -8.06 13.18
N VAL A 104 8.30 -8.18 13.49
CA VAL A 104 9.12 -7.04 13.94
C VAL A 104 9.82 -6.42 12.72
N ILE A 105 9.51 -5.16 12.43
CA ILE A 105 10.21 -4.37 11.43
C ILE A 105 11.45 -3.76 12.07
N ASP A 106 12.63 -4.25 11.69
CA ASP A 106 13.91 -3.75 12.20
C ASP A 106 14.09 -2.25 11.91
N LYS A 107 14.39 -1.47 12.95
CA LYS A 107 14.68 -0.04 12.88
C LYS A 107 15.95 0.30 13.68
N PRO A 108 17.12 -0.25 13.32
CA PRO A 108 18.34 -0.14 14.14
C PRO A 108 18.85 1.29 14.31
N TYR A 109 18.54 2.20 13.38
CA TYR A 109 19.00 3.59 13.39
C TYR A 109 17.96 4.59 13.91
N SER A 110 16.75 4.15 14.22
CA SER A 110 15.68 5.04 14.68
C SER A 110 15.77 5.28 16.19
N ASP A 111 15.38 6.47 16.63
CA ASP A 111 15.37 6.85 18.04
C ASP A 111 13.98 6.53 18.66
N PRO A 112 13.91 5.64 19.68
CA PRO A 112 12.66 5.35 20.40
C PRO A 112 12.02 6.59 21.05
N ALA A 113 12.79 7.63 21.37
CA ALA A 113 12.24 8.85 21.97
C ALA A 113 11.41 9.69 20.98
N LEU A 114 11.58 9.47 19.67
CA LEU A 114 10.89 10.24 18.63
C LEU A 114 9.52 9.65 18.26
N THR A 115 9.21 8.41 18.66
CA THR A 115 7.93 7.77 18.35
C THR A 115 7.61 6.63 19.30
N GLU A 116 6.38 6.59 19.80
CA GLU A 116 5.87 5.55 20.70
C GLU A 116 5.80 4.16 20.05
N LEU A 117 5.89 4.08 18.72
CA LEU A 117 5.81 2.82 17.97
C LEU A 117 7.11 2.02 18.00
N ILE A 118 8.24 2.64 18.36
CA ILE A 118 9.54 1.99 18.33
C ILE A 118 9.89 1.47 19.72
N GLY A 119 10.19 0.18 19.78
CA GLY A 119 10.54 -0.53 21.00
C GLY A 119 11.59 -1.61 20.78
N TYR A 120 11.78 -2.42 21.82
CA TYR A 120 12.69 -3.57 21.81
C TYR A 120 11.87 -4.85 21.87
N PHE A 121 11.96 -5.67 20.83
CA PHE A 121 11.16 -6.88 20.65
C PHE A 121 12.08 -8.07 20.36
N TRP A 122 11.70 -9.27 20.79
CA TRP A 122 12.43 -10.49 20.41
C TRP A 122 12.22 -10.76 18.92
N SER A 123 13.30 -10.90 18.15
CA SER A 123 13.22 -11.29 16.75
C SER A 123 13.63 -12.75 16.60
N GLY A 124 12.71 -13.57 16.10
CA GLY A 124 13.01 -14.95 15.71
C GLY A 124 14.08 -15.03 14.61
N LYS A 125 14.11 -14.07 13.68
CA LYS A 125 15.10 -14.00 12.59
C LYS A 125 16.52 -13.76 13.11
N HIS A 126 16.69 -12.90 14.11
CA HIS A 126 18.01 -12.55 14.65
C HIS A 126 18.39 -13.36 15.88
N HIS A 127 17.45 -14.15 16.42
CA HIS A 127 17.60 -14.88 17.68
C HIS A 127 18.05 -13.98 18.85
N ARG A 128 17.55 -12.75 18.89
CA ARG A 128 17.85 -11.76 19.94
C ARG A 128 16.80 -10.67 19.98
N VAL A 129 16.86 -9.85 21.04
CA VAL A 129 16.11 -8.59 21.11
C VAL A 129 16.66 -7.59 20.10
N VAL A 130 15.78 -7.02 19.29
CA VAL A 130 16.09 -6.00 18.28
C VAL A 130 15.26 -4.74 18.49
N LYS A 131 15.80 -3.61 18.05
CA LYS A 131 15.07 -2.34 18.01
C LYS A 131 14.22 -2.29 16.74
N GLY A 132 12.92 -2.09 16.88
CA GLY A 132 11.99 -2.15 15.75
C GLY A 132 10.59 -1.68 16.07
N ILE A 133 9.69 -1.90 15.12
CA ILE A 133 8.24 -1.69 15.26
C ILE A 133 7.59 -3.06 15.24
N GLN A 134 6.79 -3.38 16.26
CA GLN A 134 5.96 -4.59 16.25
C GLN A 134 4.73 -4.35 15.40
N LEU A 135 4.55 -5.17 14.37
CA LEU A 135 3.34 -5.23 13.55
C LEU A 135 2.60 -6.52 13.88
N ILE A 136 1.29 -6.43 14.08
CA ILE A 136 0.39 -7.58 14.09
C ILE A 136 -0.43 -7.49 12.82
N THR A 137 -0.41 -8.53 12.01
CA THR A 137 -1.14 -8.59 10.75
C THR A 137 -2.23 -9.65 10.86
N LEU A 138 -3.44 -9.26 10.47
CA LEU A 138 -4.59 -10.15 10.39
C LEU A 138 -4.95 -10.36 8.91
N TYR A 139 -5.11 -11.61 8.52
CA TYR A 139 -5.54 -12.01 7.18
C TYR A 139 -6.82 -12.82 7.27
N TYR A 140 -7.87 -12.36 6.60
CA TYR A 140 -9.08 -13.14 6.43
C TYR A 140 -9.03 -13.87 5.08
N THR A 141 -9.24 -15.19 5.11
CA THR A 141 -9.35 -16.04 3.92
C THR A 141 -10.76 -16.58 3.82
N ASP A 142 -11.44 -16.29 2.71
CA ASP A 142 -12.78 -16.79 2.45
C ASP A 142 -12.79 -18.29 2.05
N PRO A 143 -13.96 -18.96 2.02
CA PRO A 143 -14.06 -20.35 1.62
C PRO A 143 -13.61 -20.66 0.18
N SER A 144 -13.56 -19.65 -0.69
CA SER A 144 -13.07 -19.77 -2.08
C SER A 144 -11.54 -19.65 -2.18
N GLY A 145 -10.86 -19.34 -1.08
CA GLY A 145 -9.41 -19.16 -0.98
C GLY A 145 -8.92 -17.73 -1.22
N GLN A 146 -9.81 -16.74 -1.39
CA GLN A 146 -9.41 -15.34 -1.52
C GLN A 146 -9.05 -14.78 -0.15
N SER A 147 -7.90 -14.11 -0.07
CA SER A 147 -7.37 -13.59 1.21
C SER A 147 -7.18 -12.08 1.18
N VAL A 148 -7.55 -11.41 2.27
CA VAL A 148 -7.43 -9.96 2.44
C VAL A 148 -6.91 -9.59 3.83
N ASN A 149 -6.30 -8.41 3.95
CA ASN A 149 -5.97 -7.85 5.27
C ASN A 149 -7.27 -7.51 6.01
N ALA A 150 -7.41 -7.97 7.25
CA ALA A 150 -8.57 -7.76 8.12
C ALA A 150 -8.38 -6.63 9.13
#